data_AF-A0A383AG86-F1
#
_entry.id   AF-A0A383AG86-F1
#
_cell.length_a   1.000
_cell.length_b   1.000
_cell.length_c   1.000
_cell.angle_alpha   90.00
_cell.angle_beta   90.00
_cell.angle_gamma   90.00
#
_symmetry.space_group_name_H-M   'P 1'
#
loop_
_entity.id
_entity.type
_entity.pdbx_description
1 polymer ?
#
loop_
_entity_poly.entity_id
_entity_poly.type
_entity_poly.pdbx_seq_one_letter_code
_entity_poly.pdbx_strand_id
1 'polypeptide(L)' 'MSDVPRSVAQARCQRMYLAWLAFAANPIALLGLLIIVALVLMAAAAPMLTSGDGTEQALSYRLLPPSSEHWFGTD' A
#
# COMPACT_ATOMS: atom_id res chain seq x y z
N MET A 1 10.66 -37.46 -19.76
CA MET A 1 9.24 -37.34 -20.15
C MET A 1 8.94 -35.85 -20.20
N SER A 2 8.76 -35.30 -21.40
CA SER A 2 8.57 -33.86 -21.59
C SER A 2 7.18 -33.46 -21.09
N ASP A 3 7.14 -32.64 -20.03
CA ASP A 3 5.94 -31.95 -19.59
C ASP A 3 5.55 -30.89 -20.63
N VAL A 4 4.92 -31.35 -21.72
CA VAL A 4 4.29 -30.48 -22.69
C VAL A 4 2.98 -29.99 -22.07
N PRO A 5 2.75 -28.67 -21.94
CA PRO A 5 1.51 -28.17 -21.35
C PRO A 5 0.31 -28.69 -22.13
N ARG A 6 -0.60 -29.39 -21.44
CA ARG A 6 -1.79 -30.03 -22.05
C ARG A 6 -2.85 -29.01 -22.45
N SER A 7 -2.74 -27.76 -22.00
CA SER A 7 -3.64 -26.66 -22.34
C SER A 7 -2.93 -25.29 -22.25
N VAL A 8 -3.49 -24.29 -22.93
CA VAL A 8 -3.00 -22.89 -22.89
C VAL A 8 -3.05 -22.33 -21.46
N ALA A 9 -4.07 -22.69 -20.68
CA ALA A 9 -4.18 -22.30 -19.28
C ALA A 9 -3.04 -22.89 -18.44
N GLN A 10 -2.73 -24.19 -18.63
CA GLN A 10 -1.61 -24.85 -17.94
C GLN A 10 -0.27 -24.18 -18.28
N ALA A 11 -0.04 -23.84 -19.55
CA ALA A 11 1.16 -23.12 -19.98
C ALA A 11 1.27 -21.74 -19.31
N ARG A 12 0.17 -21.00 -19.19
CA ARG A 12 0.14 -19.67 -18.54
C ARG A 12 0.44 -19.77 -17.05
N CYS A 13 -0.20 -20.70 -16.33
CA CYS A 13 0.05 -20.92 -14.91
C CYS A 13 1.51 -21.30 -14.66
N GLN A 14 2.07 -22.20 -15.47
CA GLN A 14 3.48 -22.60 -15.36
C GLN A 14 4.43 -21.42 -15.58
N ARG A 15 4.15 -20.56 -16.58
CA ARG A 15 4.95 -19.35 -16.81
C ARG A 15 4.84 -18.35 -15.67
N MET A 16 3.65 -18.12 -15.12
CA MET A 16 3.45 -17.28 -13.94
C MET A 16 4.20 -17.81 -12.72
N TYR A 17 4.17 -19.12 -12.51
CA TYR A 17 4.88 -19.76 -11.40
C TYR A 17 6.39 -19.59 -11.51
N LEU A 18 6.96 -19.83 -12.70
CA LEU A 18 8.40 -19.63 -12.92
C LEU A 18 8.80 -18.16 -12.79
N ALA A 19 7.97 -17.23 -13.29
CA ALA A 19 8.19 -15.80 -13.12
C ALA A 19 8.15 -15.39 -11.64
N TRP A 20 7.21 -15.95 -10.86
CA TRP A 20 7.13 -15.74 -9.42
C TRP A 20 8.38 -16.27 -8.69
N LEU A 21 8.84 -17.47 -9.01
CA LEU A 21 10.07 -18.03 -8.43
C LEU A 21 11.29 -17.16 -8.73
N ALA A 22 11.44 -16.69 -9.98
CA ALA A 22 12.54 -15.81 -10.37
C ALA A 22 12.46 -14.46 -9.66
N PHE A 23 11.25 -13.91 -9.47
CA PHE A 23 11.01 -12.69 -8.71
C PHE A 23 11.38 -12.88 -7.22
N ALA A 24 10.90 -13.95 -6.60
CA ALA A 24 11.13 -14.26 -5.19
C ALA A 24 12.60 -14.61 -4.88
N ALA A 25 13.39 -15.01 -5.88
CA ALA A 25 14.83 -15.21 -5.72
C ALA A 25 15.60 -13.88 -5.55
N ASN A 26 14.99 -12.72 -5.84
CA ASN A 26 15.62 -11.42 -5.71
C ASN A 26 15.20 -10.72 -4.40
N PRO A 27 16.12 -10.56 -3.42
CA PRO A 27 15.77 -10.00 -2.10
C PRO A 27 15.36 -8.51 -2.19
N ILE A 28 15.89 -7.76 -3.16
CA ILE A 28 15.50 -6.35 -3.38
C ILE A 28 14.06 -6.28 -3.91
N ALA A 29 13.70 -7.17 -4.84
CA ALA A 29 12.35 -7.27 -5.36
C ALA A 29 11.33 -7.66 -4.27
N LEU A 30 11.71 -8.60 -3.40
CA LEU A 30 10.90 -8.97 -2.23
C LEU A 30 10.77 -7.83 -1.22
N LEU A 31 11.84 -7.05 -0.97
CA LEU A 31 11.77 -5.88 -0.11
C LEU A 31 10.81 -4.83 -0.66
N GLY A 32 10.87 -4.56 -1.97
CA GLY A 32 9.93 -3.66 -2.63
C GLY A 32 8.48 -4.15 -2.52
N LEU A 33 8.24 -5.45 -2.74
CA LEU A 33 6.93 -6.06 -2.56
C LEU A 33 6.43 -5.91 -1.10
N LEU A 34 7.31 -6.13 -0.12
CA LEU A 34 6.98 -6.00 1.30
C LEU A 34 6.58 -4.57 1.66
N ILE A 35 7.30 -3.56 1.16
CA ILE A 35 6.95 -2.14 1.36
C ILE A 35 5.57 -1.84 0.76
N ILE A 36 5.32 -2.28 -0.49
CA ILE A 36 4.03 -2.07 -1.15
C ILE A 36 2.89 -2.72 -0.36
N VAL A 37 3.07 -3.97 0.07
CA VAL A 37 2.07 -4.68 0.89
C VAL A 37 1.82 -3.95 2.21
N ALA A 38 2.87 -3.46 2.88
CA ALA A 38 2.73 -2.68 4.11
C ALA A 38 1.92 -1.39 3.88
N LEU A 39 2.19 -0.66 2.80
CA LEU A 39 1.44 0.55 2.43
C LEU A 39 -0.03 0.24 2.13
N VAL A 40 -0.31 -0.84 1.40
CA VAL A 40 -1.69 -1.28 1.11
C VAL A 40 -2.42 -1.67 2.39
N LEU A 41 -1.77 -2.41 3.30
CA LEU A 41 -2.34 -2.77 4.60
C LEU A 41 -2.62 -1.53 5.45
N MET A 42 -1.69 -0.57 5.48
CA MET A 42 -1.87 0.70 6.18
C MET A 42 -3.06 1.49 5.62
N ALA A 43 -3.19 1.56 4.29
CA ALA A 43 -4.33 2.21 3.64
C ALA A 43 -5.66 1.49 3.90
N ALA A 44 -5.67 0.16 3.86
CA ALA A 44 -6.86 -0.64 4.18
C ALA A 44 -7.26 -0.52 5.66
N ALA A 45 -6.29 -0.36 6.55
CA ALA A 45 -6.50 -0.12 7.98
C ALA A 45 -6.81 1.35 8.31
N ALA A 46 -6.80 2.27 7.33
CA ALA A 46 -7.04 3.69 7.56
C ALA A 46 -8.35 3.95 8.35
N PRO A 47 -9.51 3.33 8.03
CA PRO A 47 -10.74 3.57 8.78
C PRO A 47 -10.68 3.13 10.26
N MET A 48 -9.78 2.21 10.62
CA MET A 48 -9.58 1.78 12.00
C MET A 48 -8.55 2.66 12.75
N LEU A 49 -7.66 3.31 12.00
CA LEU A 49 -6.59 4.15 12.54
C LEU A 49 -7.01 5.62 12.70
N THR A 50 -8.00 6.08 11.92
CA THR A 50 -8.50 7.46 11.96
C THR A 50 -10.02 7.49 12.08
N SER A 51 -10.52 8.22 13.08
CA SER A 51 -11.94 8.47 13.31
C SER A 51 -12.52 9.57 12.42
N GLY A 52 -11.69 10.36 11.75
CA GLY A 52 -12.12 11.43 10.85
C GLY A 52 -12.09 10.97 9.41
N ASP A 53 -13.03 11.48 8.61
CA ASP A 53 -12.88 11.45 7.16
C ASP A 53 -11.58 12.22 6.87
N GLY A 54 -10.53 11.56 6.37
CA GLY A 54 -9.21 12.17 6.10
C GLY A 54 -9.22 13.29 5.05
N THR A 55 -10.42 13.76 4.70
CA THR A 55 -10.76 14.86 3.79
C THR A 55 -11.39 16.04 4.56
N GLU A 56 -11.76 15.88 5.83
CA GLU A 56 -12.18 16.96 6.70
C GLU A 56 -10.97 17.82 7.07
N GLN A 57 -10.69 18.80 6.21
CA GLN A 57 -9.96 19.97 6.62
C GLN A 57 -10.84 20.73 7.60
N ALA A 58 -10.34 20.99 8.81
CA ALA A 58 -11.00 21.83 9.79
C ALA A 58 -10.93 23.31 9.32
N LEU A 59 -11.56 23.64 8.18
CA LEU A 59 -11.57 24.96 7.56
C LEU A 59 -12.14 26.03 8.50
N SER A 60 -13.02 25.64 9.43
CA SER A 60 -13.57 26.51 10.47
C SER A 60 -12.53 26.98 11.50
N TYR A 61 -11.37 26.31 11.58
CA TYR A 61 -10.28 26.64 12.48
C TYR A 61 -9.05 27.20 11.75
N ARG A 62 -9.21 27.71 10.54
CA ARG A 62 -8.11 28.31 9.79
C ARG A 62 -7.99 29.81 10.16
N LEU A 63 -6.76 30.31 10.31
CA LEU A 63 -6.47 31.73 10.61
C LEU A 63 -6.91 32.22 12.01
N LEU A 64 -7.02 31.35 13.02
CA LEU A 64 -7.22 31.87 14.38
C LEU A 64 -5.96 32.61 14.86
N PRO A 65 -6.13 33.76 15.53
CA PRO A 65 -5.01 34.46 16.14
C PRO A 65 -4.35 33.59 17.21
N PRO A 66 -3.07 33.84 17.51
CA PRO A 66 -2.35 33.14 18.58
C PRO A 66 -3.14 33.10 19.88
N SER A 67 -3.26 31.91 20.47
CA SER A 67 -3.96 31.68 21.73
C SER A 67 -3.08 30.85 22.67
N SER A 68 -3.50 30.71 23.94
CA SER A 68 -2.81 29.84 24.90
C SER A 68 -2.81 28.36 24.48
N GLU A 69 -3.77 27.93 23.66
CA GLU A 69 -3.85 26.59 23.07
C GLU A 69 -3.01 26.46 21.80
N HIS A 70 -2.87 27.54 21.03
CA HIS A 70 -2.10 27.60 19.79
C HIS A 70 -1.19 28.82 19.78
N TRP A 71 0.03 28.68 20.31
CA TRP A 71 0.97 29.79 20.51
C TRP A 71 1.35 30.54 19.23
N PHE A 72 1.18 29.91 18.06
CA PHE A 72 1.45 30.52 16.75
C PHE A 72 0.19 30.66 15.88
N GLY A 73 -1.00 30.41 16.43
CA GLY A 73 -2.24 30.34 15.66
C GLY A 73 -2.40 29.01 14.92
N THR A 74 -3.28 28.99 13.93
CA THR A 74 -3.69 27.80 13.16
C THR A 74 -3.59 28.11 11.66
N ASP A 75 -3.08 27.18 10.84
CA ASP A 75 -2.80 27.35 9.40
C ASP A 75 -3.65 26.43 8.50
#